data_AF-A0A1S0ZDH2-F1
#
_entry.id   AF-A0A1S0ZDH2-F1
#
_cell.length_a   1.000
_cell.length_b   1.000
_cell.length_c   1.000
_cell.angle_alpha   90.00
_cell.angle_beta   90.00
_cell.angle_gamma   90.00
#
_symmetry.space_group_name_H-M   'P 1'
#
loop_
_entity.id
_entity.type
_entity.pdbx_description
1 polymer ?
#
loop_
_entity_poly.entity_id
_entity_poly.type
_entity_poly.pdbx_seq_one_letter_code
_entity_poly.pdbx_strand_id
1 'polypeptide(L)'
;MNKRKKWGIIALVICVIGGIVMFSLNHQKEKTLEEKMRIEQDRMVLYLVNHYEGINEIEFNDIENNATTGSRTALLTLNKELEMEITFFKFNDKTDNYVISWNKRLNLQEKNEITNQQTIDNIKVKYWSK
;
A
#
# COMPACT_ATOMS: atom_id res chain seq x y z
N MET A 1 29.05 12.54 -44.94
CA MET A 1 28.60 11.51 -43.97
C MET A 1 27.77 10.45 -44.67
N ASN A 2 28.24 9.19 -44.69
CA ASN A 2 27.59 8.09 -45.41
C ASN A 2 26.17 7.85 -44.92
N LYS A 3 25.23 7.57 -45.83
CA LYS A 3 23.80 7.37 -45.50
C LYS A 3 23.60 6.36 -44.35
N ARG A 4 24.40 5.29 -44.30
CA ARG A 4 24.40 4.30 -43.21
C ARG A 4 24.76 4.89 -41.83
N LYS A 5 25.72 5.83 -41.76
CA LYS A 5 26.09 6.52 -40.51
C LYS A 5 24.98 7.49 -40.06
N LYS A 6 24.25 8.12 -40.99
CA LYS A 6 23.08 8.97 -40.68
C LYS A 6 21.95 8.17 -40.03
N TRP A 7 21.59 7.01 -40.60
CA TRP A 7 20.57 6.12 -40.04
C TRP A 7 20.95 5.56 -38.67
N GLY A 8 22.23 5.22 -38.47
CA GLY A 8 22.74 4.78 -37.16
C GLY A 8 22.59 5.84 -36.06
N ILE A 9 22.89 7.11 -36.37
CA ILE A 9 22.72 8.23 -35.42
C ILE A 9 21.23 8.45 -35.12
N ILE A 10 20.36 8.42 -36.13
CA ILE A 10 18.91 8.58 -35.94
C ILE A 10 18.36 7.47 -35.03
N ALA A 11 18.75 6.21 -35.27
CA ALA A 11 18.33 5.09 -34.44
C ALA A 11 18.81 5.22 -32.99
N LEU A 12 20.06 5.67 -32.78
CA LEU A 12 20.62 5.87 -31.44
C LEU A 12 19.88 6.96 -30.68
N VAL A 13 19.54 8.08 -31.33
CA VAL A 13 18.76 9.15 -30.70
C VAL A 13 17.37 8.67 -30.29
N ILE A 14 16.68 7.89 -31.13
CA ILE A 14 15.37 7.33 -30.81
C ILE A 14 15.45 6.38 -29.61
N CYS A 15 16.47 5.52 -29.55
CA CYS A 15 16.66 4.59 -28.42
C CYS A 15 16.91 5.34 -27.10
N VAL A 16 17.73 6.40 -27.13
CA VAL A 16 18.02 7.19 -25.92
C VAL A 16 16.77 7.93 -25.44
N ILE A 17 16.02 8.59 -26.33
CA ILE A 17 14.78 9.28 -25.98
C ILE A 17 13.74 8.29 -25.45
N GLY A 18 13.56 7.16 -26.14
CA GLY A 18 12.64 6.11 -25.71
C GLY A 18 12.97 5.55 -24.32
N GLY A 19 14.27 5.31 -24.06
CA GLY A 19 14.74 4.85 -22.75
C GLY A 19 14.48 5.85 -21.63
N ILE A 20 14.76 7.15 -21.85
CA ILE A 20 14.50 8.21 -20.87
C ILE A 20 13.00 8.32 -20.55
N VAL A 21 12.15 8.27 -21.57
CA VAL A 21 10.69 8.34 -21.39
C VAL A 21 10.16 7.13 -20.62
N MET A 22 10.58 5.91 -20.98
CA MET A 22 10.17 4.71 -20.25
C MET A 22 10.61 4.75 -18.78
N PHE A 23 11.85 5.16 -18.52
CA PHE A 23 12.38 5.29 -17.16
C PHE A 23 11.59 6.32 -16.34
N SER A 24 11.34 7.51 -16.91
CA SER A 24 10.56 8.57 -16.24
C SER A 24 9.12 8.13 -15.93
N LEU A 25 8.45 7.45 -16.87
CA LEU A 25 7.09 6.95 -16.67
C LEU A 25 7.04 5.86 -15.61
N ASN A 26 8.03 4.96 -15.57
CA ASN A 26 8.10 3.92 -14.55
C ASN A 26 8.28 4.52 -13.15
N HIS A 27 9.21 5.48 -13.01
CA HIS A 27 9.47 6.17 -11.75
C HIS A 27 8.24 6.93 -11.22
N GLN A 28 7.51 7.60 -12.10
CA GLN A 28 6.26 8.27 -11.73
C GLN A 28 5.18 7.28 -11.26
N LYS A 29 5.05 6.13 -11.93
CA LYS A 29 4.10 5.08 -11.54
C LYS A 29 4.41 4.51 -10.16
N GLU A 30 5.68 4.24 -9.87
CA GLU A 30 6.13 3.74 -8.55
C GLU A 30 5.80 4.74 -7.45
N LYS A 31 6.18 6.01 -7.60
CA LYS A 31 5.83 7.07 -6.64
C LYS A 31 4.32 7.18 -6.41
N THR A 32 3.53 7.09 -7.49
CA THR A 32 2.07 7.15 -7.39
C THR A 32 1.51 5.96 -6.61
N LEU A 33 2.13 4.78 -6.73
CA LEU A 33 1.71 3.59 -6.01
C LEU A 33 2.09 3.66 -4.53
N GLU A 34 3.30 4.13 -4.21
CA GLU A 34 3.74 4.35 -2.83
C GLU A 34 2.84 5.35 -2.10
N GLU A 35 2.50 6.46 -2.73
CA GLU A 35 1.61 7.47 -2.17
C GLU A 35 0.19 6.90 -1.92
N LYS A 36 -0.35 6.16 -2.89
CA LYS A 36 -1.64 5.47 -2.73
C LYS A 36 -1.60 4.45 -1.60
N MET A 37 -0.50 3.71 -1.47
CA MET A 37 -0.32 2.74 -0.40
C MET A 37 -0.23 3.41 0.96
N ARG A 38 0.43 4.56 1.04
CA ARG A 38 0.51 5.32 2.28
C ARG A 38 -0.87 5.79 2.75
N ILE A 39 -1.64 6.37 1.84
CA ILE A 39 -3.02 6.79 2.12
C ILE A 39 -3.87 5.58 2.55
N GLU A 40 -3.72 4.43 1.89
CA GLU A 40 -4.49 3.24 2.25
C GLU A 40 -4.08 2.67 3.62
N GLN A 41 -2.80 2.72 3.99
CA GLN A 41 -2.34 2.38 5.34
C GLN A 41 -2.98 3.30 6.39
N ASP A 42 -3.05 4.61 6.15
CA ASP A 42 -3.73 5.55 7.05
C ASP A 42 -5.22 5.18 7.23
N ARG A 43 -5.89 4.78 6.15
CA ARG A 43 -7.29 4.33 6.19
C ARG A 43 -7.46 3.02 6.93
N MET A 44 -6.56 2.06 6.76
CA MET A 44 -6.55 0.81 7.52
C MET A 44 -6.35 1.08 9.02
N VAL A 45 -5.44 1.99 9.39
CA VAL A 45 -5.26 2.40 10.80
C VAL A 45 -6.56 2.98 11.34
N LEU A 46 -7.18 3.92 10.63
CA LEU A 46 -8.45 4.54 11.04
C LEU A 46 -9.57 3.50 11.17
N TYR A 47 -9.65 2.55 10.23
CA TYR A 47 -10.59 1.45 10.31
C TYR A 47 -10.37 0.66 11.61
N LEU A 48 -9.15 0.19 11.84
CA LEU A 48 -8.83 -0.68 12.98
C LEU A 48 -9.13 0.01 14.31
N VAL A 49 -8.69 1.25 14.49
CA VAL A 49 -8.87 1.99 15.76
C VAL A 49 -10.33 2.35 16.02
N ASN A 50 -11.16 2.40 14.97
CA ASN A 50 -12.58 2.67 15.10
C ASN A 50 -13.42 1.43 15.37
N HIS A 51 -12.94 0.25 14.97
CA HIS A 51 -13.67 -1.01 15.09
C HIS A 51 -13.21 -1.89 16.24
N TYR A 52 -11.96 -1.73 16.72
CA TYR A 52 -11.39 -2.57 17.76
C TYR A 52 -10.86 -1.76 18.95
N GLU A 53 -10.98 -2.36 20.14
CA GLU A 53 -10.46 -1.80 21.38
C GLU A 53 -8.97 -2.11 21.57
N GLY A 54 -8.30 -1.28 22.36
CA GLY A 54 -6.97 -1.57 22.88
C GLY A 54 -5.83 -1.50 21.87
N ILE A 55 -6.05 -0.96 20.67
CA ILE A 55 -4.99 -0.74 19.68
C ILE A 55 -4.20 0.52 20.05
N ASN A 56 -2.89 0.35 20.28
CA ASN A 56 -1.96 1.44 20.61
C ASN A 56 -0.81 1.54 19.59
N GLU A 57 -0.39 0.41 19.02
CA GLU A 57 0.69 0.33 18.03
C GLU A 57 0.27 -0.55 16.86
N ILE A 58 0.57 -0.10 15.64
CA ILE A 58 0.34 -0.83 14.39
C ILE A 58 1.64 -0.80 13.59
N GLU A 59 2.13 -1.98 13.22
CA GLU A 59 3.30 -2.13 12.35
C GLU A 59 2.89 -2.85 11.07
N PHE A 60 3.02 -2.17 9.93
CA PHE A 60 2.87 -2.79 8.62
C PHE A 60 4.19 -3.48 8.25
N ASN A 61 4.18 -4.80 8.26
CA ASN A 61 5.36 -5.64 8.05
C ASN A 61 5.65 -5.82 6.57
N ASP A 62 4.62 -6.12 5.77
CA ASP A 62 4.75 -6.33 4.33
C ASP A 62 3.44 -6.09 3.57
N ILE A 63 3.54 -5.94 2.25
CA ILE A 63 2.41 -5.85 1.33
C ILE A 63 2.54 -6.91 0.24
N GLU A 64 1.67 -7.92 0.29
CA GLU A 64 1.58 -8.93 -0.73
C GLU A 64 0.65 -8.47 -1.86
N ASN A 65 1.07 -8.69 -3.12
CA ASN A 65 0.28 -8.37 -4.29
C ASN A 65 -0.11 -9.67 -5.01
N ASN A 66 -1.40 -9.97 -5.10
CA ASN A 66 -1.90 -11.09 -5.88
C ASN A 66 -2.27 -10.61 -7.29
N ALA A 67 -1.43 -10.90 -8.28
CA ALA A 67 -1.63 -10.49 -9.66
C ALA A 67 -2.85 -11.15 -10.33
N THR A 68 -3.26 -12.34 -9.86
CA THR A 68 -4.38 -13.10 -10.45
C THR A 68 -5.72 -12.49 -10.08
N THR A 69 -5.91 -12.14 -8.80
CA THR A 69 -7.15 -11.54 -8.29
C THR A 69 -7.13 -10.01 -8.34
N GLY A 70 -5.95 -9.41 -8.47
CA GLY A 70 -5.73 -7.98 -8.33
C GLY A 70 -5.81 -7.47 -6.88
N SER A 71 -5.92 -8.37 -5.91
CA SER A 71 -5.98 -8.01 -4.49
C SER A 71 -4.59 -7.69 -3.94
N ARG A 72 -4.57 -6.88 -2.88
CA ARG A 72 -3.40 -6.62 -2.07
C ARG A 72 -3.70 -6.97 -0.63
N THR A 73 -2.72 -7.54 0.05
CA THR A 73 -2.85 -7.97 1.44
C THR A 73 -1.76 -7.31 2.25
N ALA A 74 -2.17 -6.48 3.20
CA ALA A 74 -1.27 -5.88 4.17
C ALA A 74 -1.08 -6.85 5.34
N LEU A 75 0.16 -7.26 5.57
CA LEU A 75 0.56 -8.03 6.75
C LEU A 75 0.98 -7.06 7.83
N LEU A 76 0.34 -7.14 9.00
CA LEU A 76 0.57 -6.19 10.08
C LEU A 76 0.58 -6.84 11.45
N THR A 77 1.26 -6.18 12.39
CA THR A 77 1.30 -6.56 13.80
C THR A 77 0.70 -5.45 14.65
N LEU A 78 -0.35 -5.79 15.43
CA LEU A 78 -0.95 -4.92 16.42
C LEU A 78 -0.28 -5.13 17.78
N ASN A 79 0.07 -4.03 18.45
CA ASN A 79 0.66 -4.02 19.79
C ASN A 79 1.87 -4.97 19.96
N LYS A 80 2.61 -5.25 18.87
CA LYS A 80 3.74 -6.20 18.82
C LYS A 80 3.41 -7.67 19.11
N GLU A 81 2.13 -8.03 19.19
CA GLU A 81 1.70 -9.37 19.60
C GLU A 81 0.75 -10.02 18.59
N LEU A 82 -0.20 -9.26 18.06
CA LEU A 82 -1.26 -9.81 17.21
C LEU A 82 -0.93 -9.59 15.74
N GLU A 83 -0.62 -10.68 15.05
CA GLU A 83 -0.50 -10.70 13.60
C GLU A 83 -1.87 -10.73 12.94
N MET A 84 -2.05 -9.89 11.93
CA MET A 84 -3.28 -9.70 11.18
C MET A 84 -2.95 -9.48 9.71
N GLU A 85 -3.88 -9.89 8.85
CA GLU A 85 -3.85 -9.60 7.42
C GLU A 85 -5.09 -8.81 7.04
N ILE A 86 -4.90 -7.75 6.26
CA ILE A 86 -5.98 -6.95 5.70
C ILE A 86 -5.89 -6.97 4.18
N THR A 87 -6.88 -7.61 3.55
CA THR A 87 -6.96 -7.70 2.08
C THR A 87 -7.94 -6.69 1.51
N PHE A 88 -7.53 -6.00 0.44
CA PHE A 88 -8.32 -5.01 -0.30
C PHE A 88 -8.09 -5.12 -1.81
N PHE A 89 -9.07 -4.63 -2.59
CA PHE A 89 -9.04 -4.72 -4.06
C PHE A 89 -8.86 -3.37 -4.76
N LYS A 90 -9.22 -2.26 -4.10
CA LYS A 90 -9.18 -0.90 -4.66
C LYS A 90 -8.65 0.08 -3.63
N PHE A 91 -7.78 0.98 -4.06
CA PHE A 91 -7.37 2.13 -3.27
C PHE A 91 -8.52 3.11 -3.10
N ASN A 92 -8.61 3.74 -1.93
CA ASN A 92 -9.61 4.76 -1.62
C ASN A 92 -11.07 4.27 -1.76
N ASP A 93 -11.33 2.98 -1.53
CA ASP A 93 -12.68 2.40 -1.53
C ASP A 93 -13.46 2.80 -0.28
N LYS A 94 -14.38 3.78 -0.41
CA LYS A 94 -15.13 4.39 0.70
C LYS A 94 -16.10 3.46 1.43
N THR A 95 -16.31 2.24 0.94
CA THR A 95 -17.16 1.27 1.62
C THR A 95 -16.41 0.47 2.69
N ASP A 96 -15.11 0.68 2.83
CA ASP A 96 -14.22 -0.03 3.76
C ASP A 96 -14.37 -1.56 3.66
N ASN A 97 -14.47 -2.05 2.41
CA ASN A 97 -14.59 -3.48 2.09
C ASN A 97 -13.23 -4.19 2.28
N TYR A 98 -12.79 -4.27 3.52
CA TYR A 98 -11.62 -5.03 3.93
C TYR A 98 -12.01 -6.46 4.28
N VAL A 99 -11.20 -7.42 3.84
CA VAL A 99 -11.25 -8.80 4.34
C VAL A 99 -10.15 -8.94 5.37
N ILE A 100 -10.53 -9.15 6.63
CA ILE A 100 -9.62 -9.16 7.77
C ILE A 100 -9.51 -10.58 8.31
N SER A 101 -8.27 -11.06 8.48
CA SER A 101 -7.96 -12.35 9.08
C SER A 101 -6.92 -12.16 10.19
N TRP A 102 -7.09 -12.90 11.28
CA TRP A 102 -6.10 -12.97 12.37
C TRP A 102 -6.26 -14.28 13.14
N ASN A 103 -5.26 -14.57 13.99
CA ASN A 103 -5.33 -15.71 14.89
C ASN A 103 -6.35 -15.45 16.01
N LYS A 104 -7.52 -16.11 15.93
CA LYS A 104 -8.61 -15.98 16.91
C LYS A 104 -8.21 -16.26 18.36
N ARG A 105 -7.09 -16.96 18.61
CA ARG A 105 -6.61 -17.22 19.98
C ARG A 105 -6.09 -15.98 20.69
N LEU A 106 -5.80 -14.90 19.94
CA LEU A 106 -5.26 -13.64 20.48
C LEU A 106 -6.34 -12.60 20.85
N ASN A 107 -7.62 -12.99 20.87
CA ASN A 107 -8.78 -12.23 21.37
C ASN A 107 -8.71 -10.71 21.12
N LEU A 108 -8.78 -10.30 19.85
CA LEU A 108 -9.07 -8.91 19.50
C LEU A 108 -10.53 -8.59 19.83
N GLN A 109 -10.77 -7.52 20.59
CA GLN A 109 -12.11 -7.12 21.02
C GLN A 109 -12.68 -6.07 20.08
N GLU A 110 -13.82 -6.36 19.49
CA GLU A 110 -14.61 -5.38 18.74
C GLU A 110 -15.22 -4.36 19.71
N LYS A 111 -15.29 -3.10 19.29
CA LYS A 111 -16.00 -2.08 20.04
C LYS A 111 -17.50 -2.35 20.00
N ASN A 112 -18.19 -2.04 21.09
CA ASN A 112 -19.65 -2.11 21.12
C ASN A 112 -20.31 -1.09 20.18
N GLU A 113 -19.66 0.06 19.98
CA GLU A 113 -20.06 1.10 19.03
C GLU A 113 -18.85 1.57 18.24
N ILE A 114 -19.01 1.68 16.91
CA ILE A 114 -17.95 2.18 16.03
C ILE A 114 -17.68 3.65 16.38
N THR A 115 -16.42 3.98 16.65
CA THR A 115 -16.03 5.38 16.86
C THR A 115 -15.79 6.10 15.53
N ASN A 116 -15.91 7.43 15.52
CA ASN A 116 -15.65 8.26 14.35
C ASN A 116 -14.32 9.03 14.50
N GLN A 117 -13.27 8.36 14.93
CA GLN A 117 -11.95 8.97 15.01
C GLN A 117 -11.49 9.32 13.58
N GLN A 118 -11.06 10.57 13.38
CA GLN A 118 -10.63 11.08 12.06
C GLN A 118 -9.11 11.24 11.95
N THR A 119 -8.39 11.20 13.08
CA THR A 119 -6.94 11.32 13.12
C THR A 119 -6.31 10.11 13.79
N ILE A 120 -5.04 9.85 13.53
CA ILE A 120 -4.31 8.69 14.07
C ILE A 120 -3.25 9.09 15.09
N ASP A 121 -3.32 10.33 15.60
CA ASP A 121 -2.25 10.98 16.36
C ASP A 121 -1.91 10.26 17.67
N ASN A 122 -2.86 9.51 18.23
CA ASN A 122 -2.71 8.76 19.48
C ASN A 122 -2.19 7.33 19.26
N ILE A 123 -1.91 6.94 18.01
CA ILE A 123 -1.54 5.58 17.64
C ILE A 123 -0.13 5.60 17.08
N LYS A 124 0.73 4.72 17.60
CA LYS A 124 2.07 4.56 17.05
C LYS A 124 1.99 3.71 15.80
N VAL A 125 2.24 4.31 14.63
CA VAL A 125 2.19 3.60 13.35
C VAL A 125 3.59 3.49 12.75
N LYS A 126 4.03 2.27 12.48
CA LYS A 126 5.18 1.98 11.62
C LYS A 126 4.67 1.52 10.26
N TYR A 127 4.92 2.34 9.26
CA TYR A 127 4.43 2.11 7.90
C TYR A 127 5.38 1.24 7.11
N TRP A 128 4.81 0.46 6.21
CA TRP A 128 5.55 -0.24 5.19
C TRP A 128 6.04 0.78 4.15
N SER A 129 7.31 0.64 3.79
CA SER A 129 7.96 1.36 2.70
C SER A 129 8.81 0.38 1.92
N LYS A 130 8.77 0.46 0.59
CA LYS A 130 9.54 -0.38 -0.31
C LYS A 130 10.99 0.09 -0.44
#